data_AF-A0A931WX82-F1
#
_entry.id   AF-A0A931WX82-F1
#
_cell.length_a   1.000
_cell.length_b   1.000
_cell.length_c   1.000
_cell.angle_alpha   90.00
_cell.angle_beta   90.00
_cell.angle_gamma   90.00
#
_symmetry.space_group_name_H-M   'P 1'
#
loop_
_entity.id
_entity.type
_entity.pdbx_description
1 polymer ?
#
loop_
_entity_poly.entity_id
_entity_poly.type
_entity_poly.pdbx_seq_one_letter_code
_entity_poly.pdbx_strand_id
1 'polypeptide(L)'
;MRWIGIGLIGLLGGWVSGLFGVGGGVIFVPLLVLFLGVNLHVAIGTSLVTIIPTALVGAYRHFLGEGVDLKLALLLAVFAIVGAWLGAGLSLKLDVALLRKFYAVFLVLVALRLFFE
;
A
#
# COMPACT_ATOMS: atom_id res chain seq x y z
N MET A 1 -7.00 14.05 -21.32
CA MET A 1 -6.94 12.58 -21.11
C MET A 1 -6.26 12.13 -19.81
N ARG A 2 -5.11 12.68 -19.38
CA ARG A 2 -4.34 12.15 -18.21
C ARG A 2 -5.11 12.08 -16.87
N TRP A 3 -5.97 13.04 -16.56
CA TRP A 3 -6.73 13.09 -15.30
C TRP A 3 -7.82 12.01 -15.19
N ILE A 4 -8.49 11.71 -16.30
CA ILE A 4 -9.46 10.60 -16.37
C ILE A 4 -8.77 9.26 -16.12
N GLY A 5 -7.57 9.06 -16.68
CA GLY A 5 -6.79 7.83 -16.43
C GLY A 5 -6.42 7.66 -14.96
N ILE A 6 -5.99 8.73 -14.29
CA ILE A 6 -5.66 8.70 -12.85
C ILE A 6 -6.91 8.38 -12.02
N GLY A 7 -8.06 8.98 -12.34
CA GLY A 7 -9.32 8.70 -11.66
C GLY A 7 -9.77 7.25 -11.80
N LEU A 8 -9.65 6.66 -13.00
CA LEU A 8 -10.01 5.27 -13.26
C LEU A 8 -9.10 4.28 -12.51
N ILE A 9 -7.79 4.56 -12.49
CA ILE A 9 -6.79 3.79 -11.73
C ILE A 9 -7.07 3.90 -10.23
N GLY A 10 -7.44 5.08 -9.75
CA GLY A 10 -7.94 5.33 -8.39
C GLY A 10 -9.10 4.42 -7.99
N LEU A 11 -10.14 4.42 -8.82
CA LEU A 11 -11.35 3.63 -8.60
C LEU A 11 -11.08 2.13 -8.63
N LEU A 12 -10.46 1.63 -9.70
CA LEU A 12 -10.17 0.21 -9.86
C LEU A 12 -9.16 -0.28 -8.82
N GLY A 13 -8.09 0.47 -8.61
CA GLY A 13 -7.07 0.15 -7.61
C GLY A 13 -7.64 0.10 -6.20
N GLY A 14 -8.51 1.06 -5.84
CA GLY A 14 -9.18 1.08 -4.54
C GLY A 14 -10.16 -0.08 -4.36
N TRP A 15 -10.94 -0.41 -5.39
CA TRP A 15 -11.91 -1.50 -5.35
C TRP A 15 -11.23 -2.85 -5.17
N VAL A 16 -10.21 -3.13 -6.00
CA VAL A 16 -9.48 -4.40 -5.94
C VAL A 16 -8.64 -4.48 -4.66
N SER A 17 -7.99 -3.39 -4.24
CA SER A 17 -7.28 -3.34 -2.96
C SER A 17 -8.21 -3.60 -1.76
N GLY A 18 -9.43 -3.08 -1.79
CA GLY A 18 -10.41 -3.27 -0.72
C GLY A 18 -10.88 -4.72 -0.62
N LEU A 19 -11.05 -5.40 -1.76
CA LEU A 19 -11.45 -6.81 -1.83
C LEU A 19 -10.38 -7.75 -1.27
N PHE A 20 -9.12 -7.55 -1.65
CA PHE A 20 -8.02 -8.43 -1.23
C PHE A 20 -7.40 -8.02 0.12
N GLY A 21 -7.77 -6.87 0.69
CA GLY A 21 -7.24 -6.41 1.99
C GLY A 21 -5.73 -6.12 2.02
N VAL A 22 -5.05 -6.07 0.87
CA VAL A 22 -3.57 -6.01 0.79
C VAL A 22 -3.01 -4.59 0.90
N GLY A 23 -3.87 -3.57 1.05
CA GLY A 23 -3.43 -2.19 1.21
C GLY A 23 -2.70 -1.65 -0.02
N GLY A 24 -3.44 -1.38 -1.09
CA GLY A 24 -3.19 -0.45 -2.20
C GLY A 24 -1.94 -0.66 -3.04
N GLY A 25 -0.76 -0.65 -2.43
CA GLY A 25 0.55 -0.57 -3.06
C GLY A 25 0.89 -1.73 -3.99
N VAL A 26 0.28 -2.90 -3.81
CA VAL A 26 0.45 -4.05 -4.72
C VAL A 26 -0.19 -3.79 -6.09
N ILE A 27 -1.22 -2.94 -6.14
CA ILE A 27 -1.98 -2.64 -7.36
C ILE A 27 -1.65 -1.25 -7.88
N PHE A 28 -1.60 -0.25 -7.00
CA PHE A 28 -1.35 1.14 -7.36
C PHE A 28 0.06 1.39 -7.89
N VAL A 29 1.09 0.79 -7.29
CA VAL A 29 2.48 1.02 -7.74
C VAL A 29 2.72 0.49 -9.16
N PRO A 30 2.36 -0.76 -9.55
CA PRO A 30 2.56 -1.20 -10.92
C PRO A 30 1.68 -0.44 -11.91
N LEU A 31 0.45 -0.04 -11.54
CA LEU A 31 -0.37 0.82 -12.39
C LEU A 31 0.30 2.18 -12.64
N LEU A 32 0.84 2.83 -11.62
CA LEU A 32 1.52 4.12 -11.77
C LEU A 32 2.84 4.02 -12.54
N VAL A 33 3.62 2.96 -12.31
CA VAL A 33 4.92 2.77 -12.97
C VAL A 33 4.75 2.30 -14.42
N LEU A 34 3.89 1.32 -14.68
CA LEU A 34 3.75 0.72 -16.01
C LEU A 34 2.85 1.54 -16.94
N PHE A 35 1.73 2.10 -16.45
CA PHE A 35 0.82 2.86 -17.31
C PHE A 35 1.16 4.35 -17.40
N LEU A 36 1.68 4.95 -16.32
CA LEU A 36 1.98 6.40 -16.30
C LEU A 36 3.47 6.72 -16.36
N GLY A 37 4.36 5.73 -16.31
CA GLY A 37 5.82 5.95 -16.36
C GLY A 37 6.35 6.76 -15.16
N VAL A 38 5.63 6.76 -14.03
CA VAL A 38 6.03 7.50 -12.84
C VAL A 38 7.24 6.83 -12.19
N ASN A 39 8.19 7.62 -11.70
CA ASN A 39 9.34 7.12 -10.94
C ASN A 39 8.89 6.26 -9.76
N LEU A 40 9.60 5.15 -9.52
CA LEU A 40 9.23 4.15 -8.52
C LEU A 40 9.06 4.73 -7.11
N HIS A 41 9.95 5.63 -6.68
CA HIS A 41 9.84 6.32 -5.39
C HIS A 41 8.55 7.13 -5.25
N VAL A 42 8.18 7.86 -6.31
CA VAL A 42 6.95 8.66 -6.32
C VAL A 42 5.71 7.76 -6.35
N ALA A 43 5.76 6.66 -7.11
CA ALA A 43 4.66 5.69 -7.17
C ALA A 43 4.41 5.01 -5.82
N ILE A 44 5.47 4.59 -5.12
CA ILE A 44 5.38 4.01 -3.77
C ILE A 44 4.75 5.02 -2.80
N GLY A 45 5.29 6.24 -2.75
CA GLY A 45 4.76 7.30 -1.88
C GLY A 45 3.30 7.66 -2.17
N THR A 46 2.93 7.76 -3.45
CA THR A 46 1.54 8.04 -3.86
C THR A 46 0.60 6.91 -3.43
N SER A 47 1.02 5.64 -3.54
CA SER A 47 0.19 4.51 -3.11
C SER A 47 -0.04 4.47 -1.60
N LEU A 48 0.91 4.96 -0.78
CA LEU A 48 0.71 5.04 0.66
C LEU A 48 -0.41 6.02 1.03
N VAL A 49 -0.53 7.13 0.28
CA VAL A 49 -1.61 8.11 0.48
C VAL A 49 -2.97 7.50 0.15
N THR A 50 -3.06 6.63 -0.87
CA THR A 50 -4.34 6.00 -1.22
C THR A 50 -4.83 4.99 -0.18
N ILE A 51 -3.94 4.46 0.67
CA ILE A 51 -4.29 3.55 1.76
C ILE A 51 -5.01 4.28 2.90
N ILE A 52 -4.70 5.55 3.16
CA ILE A 52 -5.28 6.34 4.28
C ILE A 52 -6.82 6.26 4.35
N PRO A 53 -7.59 6.60 3.30
CA PRO A 53 -9.04 6.53 3.35
C PRO A 53 -9.56 5.11 3.58
N THR A 54 -8.93 4.09 2.98
CA THR A 54 -9.33 2.69 3.19
C THR A 54 -9.06 2.22 4.62
N ALA A 55 -7.92 2.63 5.21
CA ALA A 55 -7.55 2.31 6.57
C ALA A 55 -8.48 2.98 7.60
N LEU A 56 -8.88 4.23 7.35
CA LEU A 56 -9.86 4.94 8.19
C LEU A 56 -11.21 4.23 8.20
N VAL A 57 -11.73 3.84 7.02
CA VAL A 57 -12.99 3.11 6.92
C VAL A 57 -12.88 1.74 7.59
N GLY A 58 -11.78 1.01 7.38
CA GLY A 58 -11.52 -0.28 8.03
C GLY A 58 -11.45 -0.17 9.55
N ALA A 59 -10.71 0.81 10.07
CA ALA A 59 -10.60 1.08 11.50
C ALA A 59 -11.97 1.45 12.10
N TYR A 60 -12.74 2.30 11.43
CA TYR A 60 -14.09 2.69 11.87
C TYR A 60 -15.05 1.49 11.91
N ARG A 61 -15.03 0.65 10.88
CA ARG A 61 -15.83 -0.59 10.82
C ARG A 61 -15.45 -1.57 11.93
N HIS A 62 -14.16 -1.74 12.20
CA HIS A 62 -13.69 -2.60 13.29
C HIS A 62 -14.05 -2.04 14.66
N PHE A 63 -13.96 -0.72 14.85
CA PHE A 63 -14.36 -0.10 16.11
C PHE A 63 -15.85 -0.29 16.43
N LEU A 64 -16.70 -0.37 15.40
CA LEU A 64 -18.14 -0.63 15.53
C LEU A 64 -18.50 -2.11 15.69
N GLY A 65 -17.73 -3.02 15.07
CA GLY A 65 -17.93 -4.47 15.16
C GLY A 65 -17.14 -5.05 16.33
N GLU A 66 -17.80 -5.16 17.48
CA GLU A 66 -17.34 -5.69 18.78
C GLU A 66 -15.95 -6.36 18.82
N GLY A 67 -15.06 -5.87 19.70
CA GLY A 67 -13.86 -6.59 20.14
C GLY A 67 -12.50 -6.03 19.73
N VAL A 68 -12.37 -4.73 19.45
CA VAL A 68 -11.04 -4.12 19.23
C VAL A 68 -10.30 -4.00 20.57
N ASP A 69 -9.25 -4.80 20.74
CA ASP A 69 -8.29 -4.60 21.83
C ASP A 69 -7.47 -3.33 21.53
N LEU A 70 -7.86 -2.23 22.19
CA LEU A 70 -7.22 -0.92 22.03
C LEU A 70 -5.73 -0.94 22.42
N LYS A 71 -5.31 -1.82 23.35
CA LYS A 71 -3.89 -1.94 23.71
C LYS A 71 -3.12 -2.57 22.57
N LEU A 72 -3.64 -3.64 21.99
CA LEU A 72 -3.03 -4.29 20.83
C LEU A 72 -3.00 -3.35 19.63
N ALA A 73 -4.10 -2.63 19.36
CA ALA A 73 -4.18 -1.67 18.27
C ALA A 73 -3.17 -0.53 18.42
N LEU A 74 -2.99 0.01 19.62
CA LEU A 74 -2.00 1.05 19.89
C LEU A 74 -0.57 0.54 19.73
N LEU A 75 -0.29 -0.67 20.22
CA LEU A 75 1.03 -1.29 20.10
C LEU A 75 1.39 -1.52 18.62
N LEU A 76 0.46 -2.07 17.85
CA LEU A 76 0.60 -2.25 16.41
C LEU A 76 0.80 -0.91 15.69
N ALA A 77 0.04 0.13 16.06
CA ALA A 77 0.17 1.46 15.47
C ALA A 77 1.57 2.05 15.70
N VAL A 78 2.12 1.94 16.92
CA VAL A 78 3.46 2.44 17.24
C VAL A 78 4.52 1.72 16.41
N PHE A 79 4.51 0.39 16.40
CA PHE A 79 5.48 -0.38 15.61
C PHE A 79 5.32 -0.15 14.10
N ALA A 80 4.08 -0.01 13.61
CA ALA A 80 3.82 0.31 12.21
C ALA A 80 4.36 1.69 11.83
N ILE A 81 4.16 2.71 12.67
CA ILE A 81 4.69 4.07 12.44
C ILE A 81 6.21 4.07 12.44
N VAL A 82 6.84 3.46 13.44
CA VAL A 82 8.30 3.39 13.56
C VAL A 82 8.90 2.61 12.39
N GLY A 83 8.32 1.45 12.06
CA GLY A 83 8.73 0.64 10.93
C GLY A 83 8.58 1.34 9.59
N ALA A 84 7.45 2.03 9.37
CA ALA A 84 7.21 2.82 8.17
C ALA A 84 8.20 3.99 8.04
N TRP A 85 8.49 4.69 9.15
CA TRP A 85 9.43 5.81 9.16
C TRP A 85 10.86 5.36 8.85
N LEU A 86 11.33 4.29 9.51
CA LEU A 86 12.64 3.70 9.25
C LEU A 86 12.75 3.14 7.82
N GLY A 87 11.71 2.42 7.37
CA GLY A 87 11.63 1.86 6.02
C GLY A 87 11.63 2.94 4.94
N ALA A 88 10.88 4.02 5.13
CA ALA A 88 10.89 5.16 4.23
C ALA A 88 12.28 5.82 4.15
N GLY A 89 12.92 6.05 5.31
CA GLY A 89 14.28 6.59 5.38
C GLY A 89 15.31 5.72 4.68
N LEU A 90 15.18 4.39 4.78
CA LEU A 90 16.05 3.44 4.08
C LEU A 90 15.77 3.44 2.56
N SER A 91 14.50 3.49 2.15
CA SER A 91 14.10 3.50 0.73
C SER A 91 14.63 4.70 -0.03
N LEU A 92 14.75 5.86 0.62
CA LEU A 92 15.29 7.09 0.03
C LEU A 92 16.81 7.02 -0.20
N LYS A 93 17.52 6.15 0.53
CA LYS A 93 18.97 5.95 0.38
C LYS A 93 19.33 4.82 -0.57
N LEU A 94 18.36 4.01 -0.99
CA LEU A 94 18.55 2.87 -1.87
C LEU A 94 18.55 3.33 -3.33
N ASP A 95 19.48 2.77 -4.11
CA ASP A 95 19.48 2.93 -5.56
C ASP A 95 18.19 2.35 -6.16
N VAL A 96 17.67 3.00 -7.20
CA VAL A 96 16.40 2.67 -7.87
C VAL A 96 16.41 1.22 -8.36
N ALA A 97 17.55 0.72 -8.83
CA ALA A 97 17.69 -0.67 -9.26
C ALA A 97 17.51 -1.67 -8.11
N LEU A 98 18.06 -1.36 -6.93
CA LEU A 98 17.93 -2.21 -5.74
C LEU A 98 16.49 -2.15 -5.20
N LEU A 99 15.91 -0.95 -5.14
CA LEU A 99 14.52 -0.76 -4.71
C LEU A 99 13.55 -1.52 -5.61
N ARG A 100 13.79 -1.52 -6.93
CA ARG A 100 12.99 -2.29 -7.90
C ARG A 100 13.09 -3.79 -7.66
N LYS A 101 14.28 -4.32 -7.33
CA LYS A 101 14.45 -5.74 -6.97
C LYS A 101 13.69 -6.09 -5.70
N PHE A 102 13.81 -5.30 -4.63
CA PHE A 102 13.06 -5.52 -3.40
C PHE A 102 11.56 -5.49 -3.64
N TYR A 103 11.07 -4.52 -4.41
CA TYR A 103 9.66 -4.41 -4.77
C TYR A 103 9.18 -5.62 -5.60
N ALA A 104 10.00 -6.10 -6.54
CA ALA A 104 9.68 -7.30 -7.31
C ALA A 104 9.57 -8.55 -6.43
N VAL A 105 10.52 -8.75 -5.51
CA VAL A 105 10.46 -9.86 -4.54
C VAL A 105 9.21 -9.75 -3.67
N PHE A 106 8.90 -8.56 -3.17
CA PHE A 106 7.68 -8.29 -2.40
C PHE A 106 6.42 -8.67 -3.19
N LEU A 107 6.32 -8.30 -4.46
CA LEU A 107 5.18 -8.68 -5.30
C LEU A 107 5.06 -10.21 -5.47
N VAL A 108 6.17 -10.92 -5.66
CA VAL A 108 6.14 -12.39 -5.74
C VAL A 108 5.64 -13.00 -4.44
N LEU A 109 6.11 -12.51 -3.29
CA LEU A 109 5.66 -12.99 -1.98
C LEU A 109 4.16 -12.76 -1.77
N VAL A 110 3.64 -11.58 -2.15
CA VAL A 110 2.21 -11.29 -2.07
C VAL A 110 1.41 -12.20 -3.01
N ALA A 111 1.89 -12.40 -4.24
CA ALA A 111 1.22 -13.28 -5.19
C ALA A 111 1.14 -14.72 -4.67
N LEU A 112 2.21 -15.22 -4.04
CA LEU A 112 2.19 -16.53 -3.39
C LEU A 112 1.20 -16.55 -2.22
N ARG A 113 1.22 -15.54 -1.35
CA ARG A 113 0.27 -15.45 -0.22
C ARG A 113 -1.19 -15.51 -0.70
N LEU A 114 -1.54 -14.72 -1.71
CA LEU A 114 -2.89 -14.69 -2.30
C LEU A 114 -3.27 -16.00 -3.03
N PHE A 115 -2.29 -16.80 -3.46
CA PHE A 115 -2.55 -18.08 -4.12
C PHE A 115 -2.80 -19.21 -3.13
N PHE A 116 -2.26 -19.09 -1.91
CA PHE A 116 -2.36 -20.11 -0.86
C PHE A 116 -3.38 -19.76 0.25
N GLU A 117 -3.90 -18.53 0.27
CA GLU A 117 -5.09 -18.12 1.05
C GLU A 117 -6.38 -18.40 0.29
#